data_AF-X1QKS0-F1
#
_entry.id   AF-X1QKS0-F1
#
_cell.length_a   1.000
_cell.length_b   1.000
_cell.length_c   1.000
_cell.angle_alpha   90.00
_cell.angle_beta   90.00
_cell.angle_gamma   90.00
#
_symmetry.space_group_name_H-M   'P 1'
#
loop_
_entity.id
_entity.type
_entity.pdbx_description
1 polymer ?
#
loop_
_entity_poly.entity_id
_entity_poly.type
_entity_poly.pdbx_seq_one_letter_code
_entity_poly.pdbx_strand_id
1 'polypeptide(L)'
;MAVAIRPGLGGFLRPFGTAWFIIEFLKGNGPEDSRRIDPDVGAPMTDIHFEYKSALHRAHASDAAVRNEEDRARREKRPISPERIEAMTEFYLARIPYKELRVGSINAPDS
;
A
#
# COMPACT_ATOMS: atom_id res chain seq x y z
N MET A 1 -14.79 -35.65 13.43
CA MET A 1 -14.29 -34.43 14.09
C MET A 1 -13.59 -33.59 13.03
N ALA A 2 -14.15 -32.44 12.65
CA ALA A 2 -13.55 -31.55 11.67
C ALA A 2 -12.56 -30.61 12.37
N VAL A 3 -11.28 -30.72 12.02
CA VAL A 3 -10.25 -29.80 12.52
C VAL A 3 -10.48 -28.45 11.85
N ALA A 4 -10.80 -27.43 12.63
CA ALA A 4 -10.90 -26.06 12.14
C ALA A 4 -9.49 -25.55 11.81
N ILE A 5 -9.12 -25.60 10.53
CA ILE A 5 -7.89 -24.98 10.02
C ILE A 5 -8.10 -23.47 10.02
N ARG A 6 -7.91 -22.82 11.18
CA ARG A 6 -7.79 -21.36 11.24
C ARG A 6 -6.33 -21.02 10.97
N PRO A 7 -5.99 -20.21 9.95
CA PRO A 7 -4.62 -19.80 9.76
C PRO A 7 -4.14 -19.06 11.02
N GLY A 8 -3.09 -19.58 11.66
CA GLY A 8 -2.44 -18.92 12.78
C GLY A 8 -1.70 -17.69 12.26
N LEU A 9 -2.24 -16.50 12.53
CA LEU A 9 -1.60 -15.19 12.32
C LEU A 9 -0.81 -15.09 11.00
N GLY A 10 -1.51 -14.72 9.92
CA GLY A 10 -0.91 -14.53 8.60
C GLY A 10 -1.86 -13.87 7.61
N GLY A 11 -2.77 -13.03 8.09
CA GLY A 11 -3.53 -12.16 7.20
C GLY A 11 -2.61 -11.02 6.75
N PHE A 12 -2.53 -10.76 5.45
CA PHE A 12 -2.00 -9.48 4.97
C PHE A 12 -2.66 -8.37 5.79
N LEU A 13 -1.86 -7.55 6.47
CA LEU A 13 -2.33 -6.33 7.11
C LEU A 13 -3.25 -5.60 6.11
N ARG A 14 -4.52 -5.40 6.46
CA ARG A 14 -5.42 -4.56 5.67
C ARG A 14 -5.46 -3.19 6.35
N PRO A 15 -4.56 -2.26 5.97
CA PRO A 15 -4.51 -0.93 6.57
C PRO A 15 -5.82 -0.17 6.39
N PHE A 16 -6.56 -0.46 5.31
CA PHE A 16 -7.86 0.15 5.02
C PHE A 16 -8.77 -0.83 4.26
N GLY A 17 -10.08 -0.55 4.29
CA GLY A 17 -11.11 -1.37 3.65
C GLY A 17 -11.21 -1.13 2.15
N THR A 18 -11.35 -2.20 1.35
CA THR A 18 -11.48 -2.12 -0.11
C THR A 18 -12.68 -1.28 -0.56
N ALA A 19 -13.84 -1.47 0.07
CA ALA A 19 -15.05 -0.72 -0.28
C ALA A 19 -14.91 0.77 0.02
N TRP A 20 -14.33 1.11 1.17
CA TRP A 20 -14.06 2.51 1.53
C TRP A 20 -13.10 3.17 0.53
N PHE A 21 -12.01 2.49 0.17
CA PHE A 21 -11.05 3.01 -0.80
C PHE A 21 -11.71 3.30 -2.15
N ILE A 22 -12.52 2.36 -2.67
CA ILE A 22 -13.21 2.53 -3.96
C ILE A 22 -14.18 3.71 -3.90
N ILE A 23 -14.95 3.84 -2.81
CA ILE A 23 -15.90 4.95 -2.65
C ILE A 23 -15.17 6.30 -2.62
N GLU A 24 -14.12 6.43 -1.82
CA GLU A 24 -13.38 7.69 -1.69
C GLU A 24 -12.58 8.03 -2.95
N PHE A 25 -12.05 7.02 -3.63
CA PHE A 25 -11.40 7.18 -4.93
C PHE A 25 -12.39 7.68 -5.97
N LEU A 26 -13.59 7.08 -6.06
CA LEU A 26 -14.63 7.50 -7.01
C LEU A 26 -15.21 8.89 -6.71
N LYS A 27 -15.16 9.34 -5.45
CA LYS A 27 -15.50 10.71 -5.07
C LYS A 27 -14.39 11.73 -5.39
N GLY A 28 -13.24 11.31 -5.92
CA GLY A 28 -12.13 12.20 -6.26
C GLY A 28 -11.28 12.66 -5.06
N ASN A 29 -11.47 12.07 -3.87
CA ASN A 29 -10.77 12.50 -2.66
C ASN A 29 -9.29 12.07 -2.62
N GLY A 30 -8.89 11.10 -3.44
CA GLY A 30 -7.52 10.60 -3.52
C GLY A 30 -7.04 9.93 -2.23
N PRO A 31 -7.69 8.84 -1.76
CA PRO A 31 -7.29 8.14 -0.54
C PRO A 31 -5.86 7.58 -0.64
N GLU A 32 -5.09 7.61 0.47
CA GLU A 32 -3.78 6.92 0.59
C GLU A 32 -2.77 7.30 -0.51
N ASP A 33 -2.70 8.60 -0.83
CA ASP A 33 -1.87 9.17 -1.90
C ASP A 33 -2.13 8.55 -3.28
N SER A 34 -3.37 8.13 -3.52
CA SER A 34 -3.82 7.73 -4.85
C SER A 34 -4.11 8.93 -5.74
N ARG A 35 -4.11 8.69 -7.05
CA ARG A 35 -4.49 9.71 -8.04
C ARG A 35 -5.90 10.24 -7.76
N ARG A 36 -6.07 11.56 -7.84
CA ARG A 36 -7.40 12.17 -7.84
C ARG A 36 -8.03 12.04 -9.23
N ILE A 37 -9.29 11.64 -9.26
CA ILE A 37 -10.08 11.52 -10.49
C ILE A 37 -11.24 12.52 -10.45
N ASP A 38 -11.78 12.82 -11.64
CA ASP A 38 -13.03 13.55 -11.77
C ASP A 38 -14.21 12.61 -11.44
N PRO A 39 -15.01 12.90 -10.39
CA PRO A 39 -16.16 12.07 -10.02
C PRO A 39 -17.24 11.97 -11.10
N ASP A 40 -17.36 12.99 -11.96
CA ASP A 40 -18.39 13.04 -13.01
C ASP A 40 -18.04 12.14 -14.20
N VAL A 41 -16.74 11.85 -14.39
CA VAL A 41 -16.24 10.94 -15.44
C VAL A 41 -16.04 9.52 -14.90
N GLY A 42 -15.62 9.39 -13.63
CA GLY A 42 -15.25 8.13 -13.01
C GLY A 42 -13.89 7.61 -13.48
N ALA A 43 -13.59 6.34 -13.18
CA ALA A 43 -12.33 5.70 -13.55
C ALA A 43 -12.52 4.26 -14.04
N PRO A 44 -11.68 3.78 -14.97
CA PRO A 44 -11.62 2.37 -15.34
C PRO A 44 -11.32 1.47 -14.14
N MET A 45 -11.88 0.26 -14.14
CA MET A 45 -11.64 -0.73 -13.08
C MET A 45 -10.15 -1.07 -12.92
N THR A 46 -9.39 -1.08 -14.02
CA THR A 46 -7.93 -1.30 -13.99
C THR A 46 -7.20 -0.24 -13.18
N ASP A 47 -7.61 1.02 -13.31
CA ASP A 47 -6.96 2.15 -12.62
C ASP A 47 -7.29 2.12 -11.12
N ILE A 48 -8.55 1.85 -10.78
CA ILE A 48 -8.98 1.68 -9.38
C ILE A 48 -8.19 0.53 -8.72
N HIS A 49 -8.03 -0.59 -9.43
CA HIS A 49 -7.30 -1.75 -8.92
C HIS A 49 -5.79 -1.48 -8.78
N PHE A 50 -5.20 -0.76 -9.73
CA PHE A 50 -3.82 -0.30 -9.69
C PHE A 50 -3.57 0.58 -8.46
N GLU A 51 -4.41 1.60 -8.25
CA GLU A 51 -4.27 2.55 -7.15
C GLU A 51 -4.47 1.87 -5.80
N TYR A 52 -5.48 1.00 -5.69
CA TYR A 52 -5.74 0.24 -4.48
C TYR A 52 -4.56 -0.66 -4.09
N LYS A 53 -4.00 -1.42 -5.05
CA LYS A 53 -2.83 -2.27 -4.78
C LYS A 53 -1.58 -1.46 -4.47
N SER A 54 -1.40 -0.32 -5.12
CA SER A 54 -0.28 0.59 -4.86
C SER A 54 -0.36 1.17 -3.45
N ALA A 55 -1.54 1.62 -3.04
CA ALA A 55 -1.78 2.11 -1.68
C ALA A 55 -1.52 1.02 -0.63
N LEU A 56 -2.02 -0.20 -0.84
CA LEU A 56 -1.75 -1.32 0.07
C LEU A 56 -0.25 -1.62 0.16
N HIS A 57 0.44 -1.57 -0.98
CA HIS A 57 1.87 -1.82 -1.04
C HIS A 57 2.67 -0.78 -0.25
N ARG A 58 2.34 0.51 -0.37
CA ARG A 58 2.97 1.59 0.42
C ARG A 58 2.74 1.42 1.91
N ALA A 59 1.51 1.16 2.31
CA ALA A 59 1.16 0.94 3.71
C ALA A 59 1.89 -0.30 4.29
N HIS A 60 2.03 -1.37 3.52
CA HIS A 60 2.84 -2.53 3.90
C HIS A 60 4.33 -2.21 4.03
N ALA A 61 4.90 -1.46 3.08
CA ALA A 61 6.31 -1.07 3.12
C ALA A 61 6.61 -0.20 4.34
N SER A 62 5.73 0.76 4.66
CA SER A 62 5.83 1.62 5.84
C SER A 62 5.73 0.83 7.14
N ASP A 63 4.71 -0.04 7.29
CA ASP A 63 4.57 -0.91 8.47
C ASP A 63 5.78 -1.84 8.67
N ALA A 64 6.31 -2.43 7.59
CA ALA A 64 7.52 -3.24 7.64
C ALA A 64 8.75 -2.43 8.04
N ALA A 65 8.88 -1.20 7.54
CA ALA A 65 9.96 -0.28 7.89
C ALA A 65 9.93 0.09 9.38
N VAL A 66 8.75 0.44 9.90
CA VAL A 66 8.53 0.75 11.33
C VAL A 66 8.91 -0.44 12.19
N ARG A 67 8.38 -1.65 11.91
CA ARG A 67 8.72 -2.85 12.69
C ARG A 67 10.21 -3.16 12.67
N ASN A 68 10.85 -3.02 11.51
CA ASN A 68 12.29 -3.25 11.39
C ASN A 68 13.09 -2.26 12.24
N GLU A 69 12.72 -0.99 12.20
CA GLU A 69 13.35 0.06 12.96
C GLU A 69 13.14 -0.12 14.47
N GLU A 70 11.93 -0.48 14.91
CA GLU A 70 11.63 -0.79 16.31
C GLU A 70 12.47 -1.96 16.83
N ASP A 71 12.59 -3.03 16.05
CA ASP A 71 13.41 -4.20 16.40
C ASP A 71 14.90 -3.84 16.48
N ARG A 72 15.41 -3.05 15.53
CA ARG A 72 16.81 -2.58 15.53
C ARG A 72 17.07 -1.64 16.69
N ALA A 73 16.21 -0.66 16.90
CA ALA A 73 16.32 0.32 17.99
C ALA A 73 16.32 -0.37 19.35
N ARG A 74 15.49 -1.40 19.54
CA ARG A 74 15.46 -2.23 20.74
C ARG A 74 16.77 -3.00 20.95
N ARG A 75 17.32 -3.63 19.90
CA ARG A 75 18.59 -4.37 19.97
C ARG A 75 19.78 -3.45 20.26
N GLU A 76 19.78 -2.27 19.65
CA GLU A 76 20.86 -1.28 19.74
C GLU A 76 20.69 -0.32 20.93
N LYS A 77 19.60 -0.43 21.70
CA LYS A 77 19.22 0.44 22.83
C LYS A 77 19.24 1.93 22.48
N ARG A 78 18.84 2.26 21.25
CA ARG A 78 18.78 3.62 20.74
C ARG A 78 17.33 4.07 20.58
N PRO A 79 17.06 5.39 20.51
CA PRO A 79 15.74 5.87 20.10
C PRO A 79 15.43 5.50 18.65
N ILE A 80 14.14 5.38 18.36
CA ILE A 80 13.60 5.23 17.00
C ILE A 80 13.90 6.51 16.21
N SER A 81 14.41 6.39 14.99
CA SER A 81 14.72 7.51 14.10
C SER A 81 13.74 7.54 12.92
N PRO A 82 12.93 8.61 12.77
CA PRO A 82 12.01 8.75 11.64
C PRO A 82 12.71 8.70 10.27
N GLU A 83 13.92 9.25 10.17
CA GLU A 83 14.70 9.30 8.93
C GLU A 83 15.11 7.89 8.46
N ARG A 84 15.36 6.98 9.40
CA ARG A 84 15.64 5.56 9.10
C ARG A 84 14.41 4.82 8.63
N ILE A 85 13.22 5.17 9.15
CA ILE A 85 11.95 4.58 8.73
C ILE A 85 11.67 4.96 7.28
N GLU A 86 11.85 6.24 6.91
CA GLU A 86 11.67 6.71 5.53
C GLU A 86 12.63 5.99 4.56
N ALA A 87 13.93 5.96 4.85
CA ALA A 87 14.92 5.27 4.02
C ALA A 87 14.63 3.76 3.88
N MET A 88 14.12 3.13 4.94
CA MET A 88 13.73 1.72 4.91
C MET A 88 12.42 1.50 4.14
N THR A 89 11.49 2.46 4.19
CA THR A 89 10.25 2.44 3.42
C THR A 89 10.57 2.50 1.92
N GLU A 90 11.45 3.41 1.49
CA GLU A 90 11.93 3.47 0.11
C GLU A 90 12.63 2.16 -0.32
N PHE A 91 13.46 1.60 0.56
CA PHE A 91 14.12 0.31 0.30
C PHE A 91 13.10 -0.83 0.09
N TYR A 92 12.05 -0.90 0.91
CA TYR A 92 11.00 -1.91 0.76
C TYR A 92 10.14 -1.68 -0.48
N LEU A 93 9.79 -0.43 -0.80
CA LEU A 93 9.09 -0.09 -2.05
C LEU A 93 9.87 -0.51 -3.29
N ALA A 94 11.20 -0.34 -3.29
CA ALA A 94 12.05 -0.72 -4.41
C ALA A 94 12.22 -2.25 -4.56
N ARG A 95 12.02 -3.02 -3.49
CA ARG A 95 12.40 -4.45 -3.43
C ARG A 95 11.22 -5.40 -3.33
N ILE A 96 10.07 -4.95 -2.83
CA ILE A 96 8.84 -5.74 -2.87
C ILE A 96 8.35 -5.69 -4.33
N PRO A 97 8.27 -6.83 -5.02
CA PRO A 97 7.89 -6.83 -6.42
C PRO A 97 6.44 -6.38 -6.58
N TYR A 98 6.26 -5.28 -7.30
CA TYR A 98 4.98 -4.82 -7.84
C TYR A 98 4.39 -5.80 -8.89
N LYS A 99 5.21 -6.74 -9.40
CA LYS A 99 4.95 -7.63 -10.54
C LYS A 99 3.96 -8.77 -10.25
N GLU A 100 2.71 -8.41 -10.04
CA GLU A 100 1.56 -9.01 -10.71
C GLU A 100 0.76 -7.99 -11.54
N LEU A 101 1.18 -6.72 -11.55
CA LEU A 101 0.47 -5.65 -12.24
C LEU A 101 1.15 -5.30 -13.57
N ARG A 102 0.87 -6.11 -14.59
CA ARG A 102 1.05 -5.69 -15.99
C ARG A 102 -0.15 -4.83 -16.39
N VAL A 103 0.02 -3.52 -16.41
CA VAL A 103 -0.85 -2.60 -17.15
C VAL A 103 -0.07 -2.19 -18.40
N GLY A 104 -0.62 -2.50 -19.56
CA GLY A 104 -0.11 -2.00 -20.83
C GLY A 104 -0.19 -0.48 -20.83
N SER A 105 0.86 0.15 -21.36
CA SER A 105 0.95 1.56 -21.73
C SER A 105 -0.41 2.20 -22.03
N ILE A 106 -0.89 3.08 -21.13
CA ILE A 106 -1.87 4.09 -21.49
C ILE A 106 -1.13 5.43 -21.42
N ASN A 107 -1.02 6.03 -22.59
CA ASN A 107 -0.39 7.31 -22.85
C ASN A 107 -0.97 8.40 -21.93
N ALA A 108 -0.09 9.16 -21.29
CA ALA A 108 -0.44 10.50 -20.84
C ALA A 108 -0.58 11.40 -22.08
N PRO A 109 -1.70 12.13 -22.29
CA PRO A 109 -1.68 13.24 -23.21
C PRO A 109 -0.93 14.39 -22.53
N ASP A 110 0.09 14.89 -23.22
CA ASP A 110 0.77 16.14 -22.92
C ASP A 110 -0.24 17.30 -22.88
N SER A 111 -0.16 18.11 -21.82
CA SER A 111 -0.54 19.53 -21.83
C SER A 111 0.16 20.29 -20.72
#